data_AF-A0A8T4DRK9-F1
#
_entry.id   AF-A0A8T4DRK9-F1
#
_cell.length_a   1.000
_cell.length_b   1.000
_cell.length_c   1.000
_cell.angle_alpha   90.00
_cell.angle_beta   90.00
_cell.angle_gamma   90.00
#
_symmetry.space_group_name_H-M   'P 1'
#
loop_
_entity.id
_entity.type
_entity.pdbx_description
1 polymer ?
#
loop_
_entity_poly.entity_id
_entity_poly.type
_entity_poly.pdbx_seq_one_letter_code
_entity_poly.pdbx_strand_id
1 'polypeptide(L)'
;MEKKGIHTVMKFCVFFLIVNLPFLTVTSLFGIDTFIDSFKYPNSYVYIKNNRIDIFDTTPGYILLEKPTHQGYTINEGDTILYQTKTETVQRTVIQATSSENGLRRYYTMNQNKEDIDGPVHDYQIIGTIKAKFEDNIWNSLCIQIWEISINNLNAMALFPSL
;
A
#
# COMPACT_ATOMS: atom_id res chain seq x y z
N MET A 1 -21.14 -45.28 -6.98
CA MET A 1 -21.48 -43.92 -7.44
C MET A 1 -20.75 -42.80 -6.68
N GLU A 2 -20.17 -43.06 -5.49
CA GLU A 2 -19.54 -42.03 -4.64
C GLU A 2 -18.22 -41.43 -5.17
N LYS A 3 -17.37 -42.22 -5.86
CA LYS A 3 -16.04 -41.74 -6.32
C LYS A 3 -16.11 -40.56 -7.30
N LYS A 4 -17.18 -40.46 -8.11
CA LYS A 4 -17.37 -39.33 -9.05
C LYS A 4 -17.71 -38.03 -8.34
N GLY A 5 -18.51 -38.07 -7.27
CA GLY A 5 -18.87 -36.89 -6.49
C GLY A 5 -17.66 -36.28 -5.78
N ILE A 6 -16.86 -37.12 -5.13
CA ILE A 6 -15.64 -36.69 -4.41
C ILE A 6 -14.64 -36.03 -5.37
N HIS A 7 -14.44 -36.60 -6.56
CA HIS A 7 -13.52 -36.04 -7.56
C HIS A 7 -13.98 -34.67 -8.08
N THR A 8 -15.29 -34.47 -8.26
CA THR A 8 -15.85 -33.18 -8.67
C THR A 8 -15.73 -32.13 -7.57
N VAL A 9 -16.04 -32.49 -6.32
CA VAL A 9 -15.87 -31.58 -5.16
C VAL A 9 -14.40 -31.18 -5.01
N MET A 10 -13.48 -32.13 -5.14
CA MET A 10 -12.03 -31.84 -5.06
C MET A 10 -11.58 -30.88 -6.15
N LYS A 11 -12.03 -31.06 -7.40
CA LYS A 11 -11.74 -30.12 -8.51
C LYS A 11 -12.25 -28.72 -8.22
N PHE A 12 -13.47 -28.62 -7.68
CA PHE A 12 -14.06 -27.34 -7.31
C PHE A 12 -13.26 -26.65 -6.20
N CYS A 13 -12.86 -27.37 -5.15
CA CYS A 13 -12.02 -26.83 -4.07
C CYS A 13 -10.66 -26.35 -4.59
N VAL A 14 -9.99 -27.13 -5.45
CA VAL A 14 -8.71 -26.74 -6.06
C VAL A 14 -8.87 -25.49 -6.92
N PHE A 15 -9.92 -25.44 -7.75
CA PHE A 15 -10.22 -24.24 -8.55
C PHE A 15 -10.45 -23.02 -7.66
N PHE A 16 -11.27 -23.16 -6.62
CA PHE A 16 -11.54 -22.07 -5.68
C PHE A 16 -10.27 -21.57 -4.99
N LEU A 17 -9.38 -22.47 -4.57
CA LEU A 17 -8.09 -22.10 -3.98
C LEU A 17 -7.22 -21.32 -4.96
N ILE A 18 -7.11 -21.80 -6.22
CA ILE A 18 -6.29 -21.15 -7.25
C ILE A 18 -6.80 -19.74 -7.57
N VAL A 19 -8.12 -19.57 -7.71
CA VAL A 19 -8.73 -18.27 -8.03
C VAL A 19 -8.58 -17.27 -6.89
N ASN A 20 -8.60 -17.71 -5.64
CA ASN A 20 -8.45 -16.83 -4.48
C ASN A 20 -6.98 -16.61 -4.06
N LEU A 21 -6.04 -17.42 -4.59
CA LEU A 21 -4.63 -17.33 -4.22
C LEU A 21 -4.01 -15.94 -4.44
N PRO A 22 -4.33 -15.20 -5.52
CA PRO A 22 -3.85 -13.83 -5.69
C PRO A 22 -4.31 -12.90 -4.57
N PHE A 23 -5.58 -12.96 -4.18
CA PHE A 23 -6.12 -12.10 -3.11
C PHE A 23 -5.56 -12.48 -1.73
N LEU A 24 -5.37 -13.77 -1.47
CA LEU A 24 -4.69 -14.24 -0.25
C LEU A 24 -3.25 -13.73 -0.19
N THR A 25 -2.55 -13.75 -1.33
CA THR A 25 -1.18 -13.19 -1.44
C THR A 25 -1.20 -11.68 -1.17
N VAL A 26 -2.10 -10.93 -1.80
CA VAL A 26 -2.19 -9.48 -1.60
C VAL A 26 -2.51 -9.14 -0.14
N THR A 27 -3.41 -9.90 0.48
CA THR A 27 -3.76 -9.74 1.90
C THR A 27 -2.55 -10.00 2.80
N SER A 28 -1.71 -10.99 2.49
CA SER A 28 -0.50 -11.26 3.26
C SER A 28 0.58 -10.20 3.05
N LEU A 29 0.65 -9.58 1.87
CA LEU A 29 1.59 -8.49 1.57
C LEU A 29 1.20 -7.17 2.24
N PHE A 30 -0.09 -6.81 2.25
CA PHE A 30 -0.56 -5.48 2.67
C PHE A 30 -1.04 -5.43 4.12
N GLY A 31 -1.37 -6.60 4.68
CA GLY A 31 -2.22 -6.72 5.85
C GLY A 31 -3.70 -6.67 5.49
N ILE A 32 -4.52 -7.36 6.29
CA ILE A 32 -5.96 -7.49 6.02
C ILE A 32 -6.71 -6.16 6.08
N ASP A 33 -6.31 -5.27 6.99
CA ASP A 33 -6.96 -3.97 7.16
C ASP A 33 -6.74 -3.09 5.93
N THR A 34 -5.49 -2.95 5.48
CA THR A 34 -5.14 -2.22 4.25
C THR A 34 -5.82 -2.82 3.02
N PHE A 35 -5.89 -4.15 2.94
CA PHE A 35 -6.56 -4.84 1.84
C PHE A 35 -8.05 -4.46 1.79
N ILE A 36 -8.79 -4.63 2.89
CA ILE A 36 -10.22 -4.30 2.94
C ILE A 36 -10.43 -2.81 2.67
N ASP A 37 -9.63 -1.95 3.29
CA ASP A 37 -9.76 -0.51 3.15
C ASP A 37 -9.53 -0.04 1.71
N SER A 38 -8.62 -0.70 0.98
CA SER A 38 -8.39 -0.40 -0.44
C SER A 38 -9.61 -0.62 -1.35
N PHE A 39 -10.51 -1.54 -1.01
CA PHE A 39 -11.78 -1.72 -1.74
C PHE A 39 -12.81 -0.66 -1.37
N LYS A 40 -12.77 -0.17 -0.12
CA LYS A 40 -13.64 0.89 0.36
C LYS A 40 -13.22 2.25 -0.21
N TYR A 41 -11.91 2.47 -0.37
CA TYR A 41 -11.33 3.70 -0.91
C TYR A 41 -10.32 3.43 -2.03
N PRO A 42 -10.78 3.06 -3.25
CA PRO A 42 -9.92 2.63 -4.36
C PRO A 42 -8.85 3.64 -4.78
N ASN A 43 -9.09 4.94 -4.61
CA ASN A 43 -8.18 6.00 -5.02
C ASN A 43 -7.10 6.31 -3.97
N SER A 44 -7.22 5.77 -2.77
CA SER A 44 -6.38 6.09 -1.62
C SER A 44 -5.03 5.38 -1.62
N TYR A 45 -4.90 4.28 -2.36
CA TYR A 45 -3.68 3.49 -2.38
C TYR A 45 -3.04 3.52 -3.77
N VAL A 46 -1.72 3.46 -3.81
CA VAL A 46 -0.94 3.31 -5.05
C VAL A 46 0.28 2.46 -4.78
N TYR A 47 0.62 1.56 -5.71
CA TYR A 47 1.91 0.90 -5.66
C TYR A 47 2.91 1.64 -6.56
N ILE A 48 4.15 1.76 -6.08
CA ILE A 48 5.26 2.30 -6.85
C ILE A 48 6.29 1.20 -7.02
N LYS A 49 6.71 0.96 -8.26
CA LYS A 49 7.84 0.09 -8.56
C LYS A 49 9.14 0.85 -8.28
N ASN A 50 9.92 0.36 -7.32
CA ASN A 50 11.20 0.93 -6.95
C ASN A 50 12.35 0.21 -7.67
N ASN A 51 12.81 0.81 -8.78
CA ASN A 51 13.90 0.29 -9.62
C ASN A 51 15.28 0.91 -9.31
N ARG A 52 15.37 1.88 -8.40
CA ARG A 52 16.61 2.62 -8.12
C ARG A 52 16.81 2.76 -6.61
N ILE A 53 17.76 2.00 -6.07
CA ILE A 53 18.10 1.98 -4.65
C ILE A 53 19.29 2.91 -4.43
N ASP A 54 19.02 4.19 -4.28
CA ASP A 54 19.88 5.10 -3.51
C ASP A 54 19.04 6.01 -2.60
N ILE A 55 17.72 6.08 -2.84
CA ILE A 55 16.80 7.02 -2.22
C ILE A 55 15.88 6.36 -1.17
N PHE A 56 15.74 5.05 -1.26
CA PHE A 56 14.95 4.23 -0.36
C PHE A 56 15.86 3.21 0.31
N ASP A 57 15.76 3.09 1.62
CA ASP A 57 16.51 2.12 2.43
C ASP A 57 15.94 0.70 2.28
N THR A 58 15.71 0.28 1.04
CA THR A 58 14.91 -0.90 0.71
C THR A 58 15.50 -1.62 -0.49
N THR A 59 15.48 -2.94 -0.43
CA THR A 59 15.67 -3.84 -1.57
C THR A 59 14.81 -3.43 -2.77
N PRO A 60 15.25 -3.71 -4.01
CA PRO A 60 14.48 -3.36 -5.19
C PRO A 60 13.17 -4.14 -5.17
N GLY A 61 12.08 -3.49 -5.51
CA GLY A 61 10.77 -4.06 -5.23
C GLY A 61 9.63 -3.09 -5.49
N TYR A 62 8.59 -3.25 -4.72
CA TYR A 62 7.39 -2.44 -4.78
C TYR A 62 7.07 -1.87 -3.40
N ILE A 63 6.50 -0.67 -3.42
CA ILE A 63 6.06 0.05 -2.23
C ILE A 63 4.58 0.31 -2.38
N LEU A 64 3.77 -0.09 -1.40
CA LEU A 64 2.38 0.34 -1.29
C LEU A 64 2.31 1.62 -0.46
N LEU A 65 1.78 2.68 -1.06
CA LEU A 65 1.57 3.97 -0.42
C LEU A 65 0.09 4.23 -0.18
N GLU A 66 -0.22 4.71 1.01
CA GLU A 66 -1.46 5.40 1.32
C GLU A 66 -1.30 6.89 1.04
N LYS A 67 -2.18 7.44 0.19
CA LYS A 67 -2.14 8.84 -0.22
C LYS A 67 -2.78 9.75 0.83
N PRO A 68 -2.33 11.01 0.95
CA PRO A 68 -2.95 12.01 1.81
C PRO A 68 -4.43 12.30 1.51
N THR A 69 -4.92 11.91 0.34
CA THR A 69 -6.33 12.05 -0.06
C THR A 69 -7.25 11.01 0.59
N HIS A 70 -6.71 10.03 1.31
CA HIS A 70 -7.50 9.03 2.02
C HIS A 70 -8.37 9.66 3.12
N GLN A 71 -9.60 9.17 3.28
CA GLN A 71 -10.51 9.68 4.30
C GLN A 71 -10.05 9.25 5.70
N GLY A 72 -9.64 10.22 6.52
CA GLY A 72 -9.10 9.94 7.85
C GLY A 72 -7.59 9.68 7.81
N TYR A 73 -6.91 10.03 6.71
CA TYR A 73 -5.47 10.01 6.61
C TYR A 73 -4.84 10.74 7.80
N THR A 74 -4.02 10.01 8.54
CA THR A 74 -3.25 10.50 9.67
C THR A 74 -1.87 9.87 9.62
N ILE A 75 -0.88 10.65 10.05
CA ILE A 75 0.49 10.22 10.14
C ILE A 75 0.84 10.22 11.62
N ASN A 76 1.27 9.07 12.10
CA ASN A 76 1.60 8.83 13.49
C ASN A 76 3.11 8.64 13.66
N GLU A 77 3.58 8.75 14.90
CA GLU A 77 4.95 8.39 15.24
C GLU A 77 5.20 6.91 14.94
N GLY A 78 6.35 6.61 14.34
CA GLY A 78 6.71 5.29 13.82
C GLY A 78 6.29 5.03 12.37
N ASP A 79 5.41 5.85 11.79
CA ASP A 79 5.04 5.69 10.38
C ASP A 79 6.24 6.00 9.47
N THR A 80 6.38 5.23 8.39
CA THR A 80 7.35 5.56 7.35
C THR A 80 6.65 6.37 6.26
N ILE A 81 7.13 7.57 5.99
CA ILE A 81 6.55 8.46 4.98
C ILE A 81 7.48 8.63 3.78
N LEU A 82 6.85 8.90 2.64
CA LEU A 82 7.50 9.35 1.42
C LEU A 82 7.14 10.80 1.17
N TYR A 83 8.14 11.67 0.98
CA TYR A 83 7.92 13.10 0.74
C TYR A 83 8.89 13.67 -0.29
N GLN A 84 8.52 14.81 -0.87
CA GLN A 84 9.30 15.52 -1.87
C GLN A 84 10.09 16.67 -1.22
N THR A 85 11.40 16.64 -1.38
CA THR A 85 12.28 17.79 -1.13
C THR A 85 12.43 18.61 -2.41
N LYS A 86 13.20 19.71 -2.37
CA LYS A 86 13.47 20.53 -3.55
C LYS A 86 14.19 19.77 -4.67
N THR A 87 14.94 18.72 -4.33
CA THR A 87 15.87 18.04 -5.25
C THR A 87 15.51 16.57 -5.47
N GLU A 88 14.84 15.93 -4.51
CA GLU A 88 14.61 14.49 -4.52
C GLU A 88 13.39 14.09 -3.69
N THR A 89 12.81 12.95 -4.04
CA THR A 89 11.87 12.23 -3.17
C THR A 89 12.66 11.56 -2.04
N VAL A 90 12.17 11.46 -0.81
CA VAL A 90 12.91 10.86 0.32
C VAL A 90 11.98 10.01 1.18
N GLN A 91 12.46 8.84 1.61
CA GLN A 91 11.81 8.00 2.61
C GLN A 91 12.40 8.24 4.00
N ARG A 92 11.55 8.50 5.00
CA ARG A 92 11.96 8.62 6.41
C ARG A 92 10.90 8.07 7.37
N THR A 93 11.34 7.73 8.58
CA THR A 93 10.44 7.36 9.68
C THR A 93 10.08 8.61 10.46
N VAL A 94 8.81 8.77 10.79
CA VAL A 94 8.32 9.87 11.62
C VAL A 94 8.64 9.57 13.07
N ILE A 95 9.32 10.50 13.74
CA ILE A 95 9.67 10.38 15.17
C ILE A 95 8.85 11.33 16.04
N GLN A 96 8.27 12.38 15.45
CA GLN A 96 7.41 13.32 16.16
C GLN A 96 6.48 14.04 15.20
N ALA A 97 5.24 14.25 15.60
CA ALA A 97 4.29 15.12 14.90
C ALA A 97 3.94 16.33 15.79
N THR A 98 4.02 17.53 15.23
CA THR A 98 3.64 18.78 15.91
C THR A 98 2.67 19.56 15.06
N SER A 99 1.74 20.26 15.70
CA SER A 99 0.83 21.18 15.02
C SER A 99 1.20 22.61 15.42
N SER A 100 1.45 23.45 14.41
CA SER A 100 1.61 24.89 14.61
C SER A 100 0.26 25.51 14.98
N GLU A 101 0.28 26.66 15.68
CA GLU A 101 -0.93 27.44 16.01
C GLU A 101 -1.78 27.79 14.78
N ASN A 102 -1.16 27.85 13.59
CA ASN A 102 -1.84 28.10 12.32
C ASN A 102 -2.43 26.83 11.67
N GLY A 103 -2.51 25.71 12.39
CA GLY A 103 -3.07 24.44 11.92
C GLY A 103 -2.18 23.63 10.98
N LEU A 104 -0.98 24.12 10.65
CA LEU A 104 -0.01 23.41 9.82
C LEU A 104 0.65 22.28 10.64
N ARG A 105 0.54 21.03 10.18
CA ARG A 105 1.28 19.92 10.80
C ARG A 105 2.70 19.85 10.25
N ARG A 106 3.61 19.52 11.15
CA ARG A 106 5.04 19.35 10.89
C ARG A 106 5.47 18.01 11.48
N TYR A 107 6.21 17.25 10.69
CA TYR A 107 6.74 15.96 11.09
C TYR A 107 8.25 16.04 11.17
N TYR A 108 8.79 15.64 12.31
CA TYR A 108 10.21 15.41 12.46
C TYR A 108 10.48 13.97 12.07
N THR A 109 11.51 13.78 11.25
CA THR A 109 11.78 12.49 10.64
C THR A 109 13.24 12.11 10.81
N MET A 110 13.49 10.80 10.83
CA MET A 110 14.82 10.23 11.03
C MET A 110 15.10 9.22 9.93
N ASN A 111 16.36 9.19 9.49
CA ASN A 111 16.85 8.15 8.60
C ASN A 111 17.17 6.90 9.42
N GLN A 112 16.81 5.71 8.94
CA GLN A 112 17.11 4.45 9.64
C GLN A 112 18.62 4.21 9.80
N ASN A 113 19.45 4.82 8.95
CA ASN A 113 20.91 4.66 8.94
C ASN A 113 21.70 5.86 9.52
N LYS A 114 21.05 6.94 9.99
CA LYS A 114 21.74 8.10 10.55
C LYS A 114 20.99 8.67 11.75
N GLU A 115 21.73 9.10 12.77
CA GLU A 115 21.17 9.84 13.91
C GLU A 115 20.76 11.28 13.60
N ASP A 116 20.91 11.70 12.34
CA ASP A 116 20.52 13.04 11.90
C ASP A 116 18.99 13.14 11.79
N ILE A 117 18.42 13.98 12.67
CA ILE A 117 17.03 14.44 12.55
C ILE A 117 16.99 15.42 11.39
N ASP A 118 16.35 15.02 10.29
CA ASP A 118 16.07 15.93 9.18
C ASP A 118 15.02 16.95 9.64
N GLY A 119 15.17 18.21 9.19
CA GLY A 119 14.28 19.31 9.55
C GLY A 119 12.79 19.03 9.26
N PRO A 120 11.86 19.87 9.77
CA PRO A 120 10.45 19.57 9.75
C PRO A 120 9.90 19.39 8.33
N VAL A 121 9.31 18.23 8.06
CA VAL A 121 8.56 17.91 6.86
C VAL A 121 7.15 18.45 7.02
N HIS A 122 6.66 19.18 6.02
CA HIS A 122 5.32 19.76 6.03
C HIS A 122 4.33 18.86 5.28
N ASP A 123 3.05 18.89 5.67
CA ASP A 123 1.98 18.09 5.04
C ASP A 123 2.00 18.15 3.50
N TYR A 124 2.18 19.33 2.91
CA TYR A 124 2.16 19.53 1.46
C TYR A 124 3.34 18.88 0.72
N GLN A 125 4.41 18.50 1.44
CA GLN A 125 5.55 17.79 0.87
C GLN A 125 5.29 16.29 0.80
N ILE A 126 4.32 15.79 1.57
CA ILE A 126 4.11 14.36 1.77
C ILE A 126 3.37 13.79 0.56
N ILE A 127 3.96 12.75 -0.03
CA ILE A 127 3.39 11.99 -1.13
C ILE A 127 2.48 10.90 -0.57
N GLY A 128 2.87 10.28 0.55
CA GLY A 128 2.06 9.29 1.25
C GLY A 128 2.81 8.54 2.35
N THR A 129 2.09 7.71 3.08
CA THR A 129 2.62 6.79 4.09
C THR A 129 2.84 5.42 3.48
N ILE A 130 4.01 4.83 3.70
CA ILE A 130 4.34 3.48 3.24
C ILE A 130 3.62 2.46 4.15
N LYS A 131 2.73 1.67 3.56
CA LYS A 131 1.99 0.61 4.26
C LYS A 131 2.61 -0.76 4.08
N ALA A 132 3.24 -1.02 2.94
CA ALA A 132 3.90 -2.29 2.68
C ALA A 132 5.07 -2.12 1.70
N LYS A 133 6.03 -3.03 1.83
CA LYS A 133 7.18 -3.18 0.93
C LYS A 133 7.28 -4.65 0.57
N PHE A 134 7.46 -4.97 -0.69
CA PHE A 134 7.52 -6.37 -1.13
C PHE A 134 8.36 -6.52 -2.39
N GLU A 135 8.90 -7.72 -2.56
CA GLU A 135 9.84 -8.04 -3.62
C GLU A 135 9.19 -7.96 -5.01
N ASP A 136 9.98 -7.53 -5.99
CA ASP A 136 9.62 -7.60 -7.40
C ASP A 136 9.87 -9.01 -7.93
N ASN A 137 8.91 -9.89 -7.70
CA ASN A 137 8.84 -11.19 -8.35
C ASN A 137 7.58 -11.30 -9.21
N ILE A 138 7.60 -12.23 -10.18
CA ILE A 138 6.53 -12.41 -11.17
C ILE A 138 5.18 -12.65 -10.49
N TRP A 139 5.16 -13.44 -9.41
CA TRP A 139 3.93 -13.77 -8.70
C TRP A 139 3.32 -12.53 -8.01
N ASN A 140 4.12 -11.78 -7.25
CA ASN A 140 3.70 -10.55 -6.60
C ASN A 140 3.19 -9.55 -7.64
N SER A 141 3.94 -9.36 -8.73
CA SER A 141 3.56 -8.45 -9.82
C SER A 141 2.19 -8.79 -10.41
N LEU A 142 1.94 -10.07 -10.70
CA LEU A 142 0.64 -10.55 -11.18
C LEU A 142 -0.47 -10.30 -10.15
N CYS A 143 -0.23 -10.64 -8.88
CA CYS A 143 -1.23 -10.51 -7.82
C CYS A 143 -1.64 -9.04 -7.60
N ILE A 144 -0.69 -8.12 -7.64
CA ILE A 144 -0.96 -6.68 -7.49
C ILE A 144 -1.74 -6.14 -8.68
N GLN A 145 -1.41 -6.55 -9.90
CA GLN A 145 -2.19 -6.15 -11.08
C GLN A 145 -3.63 -6.65 -10.98
N ILE A 146 -3.84 -7.90 -10.53
CA ILE A 146 -5.18 -8.44 -10.28
C ILE A 146 -5.91 -7.61 -9.23
N TRP A 147 -5.24 -7.27 -8.12
CA TRP A 147 -5.83 -6.41 -7.09
C TRP A 147 -6.16 -5.01 -7.60
N GLU A 148 -5.25 -4.34 -8.32
CA GLU A 148 -5.44 -3.00 -8.90
C GLU A 148 -6.65 -3.00 -9.86
N ILE A 149 -6.73 -3.98 -10.74
CA ILE A 149 -7.87 -4.16 -11.63
C ILE A 149 -9.16 -4.38 -10.82
N SER A 150 -9.09 -5.15 -9.73
CA SER A 150 -10.26 -5.46 -8.90
C SER A 150 -10.80 -4.23 -8.17
N ILE A 151 -9.95 -3.42 -7.55
CA ILE A 151 -10.38 -2.18 -6.86
C ILE A 151 -10.93 -1.15 -7.87
N ASN A 152 -10.34 -1.07 -9.06
CA ASN A 152 -10.79 -0.16 -10.12
C ASN A 152 -12.11 -0.63 -10.76
N ASN A 153 -12.29 -1.93 -10.97
CA ASN A 153 -13.52 -2.47 -11.56
C ASN A 153 -14.68 -2.49 -10.56
N LEU A 154 -14.45 -2.70 -9.27
CA LEU A 154 -15.50 -2.53 -8.25
C LEU A 154 -15.95 -1.06 -8.17
N ASN A 155 -15.02 -0.12 -8.36
CA ASN A 155 -15.36 1.30 -8.51
C ASN A 155 -16.22 1.54 -9.76
N ALA A 156 -15.91 0.90 -10.89
CA ALA A 156 -16.74 0.99 -12.10
C ALA A 156 -18.13 0.33 -11.93
N MET A 157 -18.24 -0.79 -11.21
CA MET A 157 -19.55 -1.38 -10.89
C MET A 157 -20.36 -0.53 -9.92
N ALA A 158 -19.72 0.23 -9.02
CA ALA A 158 -20.40 1.20 -8.17
C ALA A 158 -21.01 2.38 -8.97
N LEU A 159 -20.53 2.64 -10.20
CA LEU A 159 -21.15 3.59 -11.14
C LEU A 159 -22.38 3.03 -11.87
N PHE A 160 -22.64 1.72 -11.75
CA PHE A 160 -23.88 1.08 -12.22
C PHE A 160 -24.69 0.57 -11.01
N PRO A 161 -25.23 1.47 -10.16
CA PRO A 161 -26.12 1.05 -9.11
C PRO A 161 -27.41 0.51 -9.76
N SER A 162 -27.64 -0.79 -9.62
CA SER A 162 -28.79 -1.58 -10.13
C SER A 162 -28.83 -1.87 -11.64
N LEU A 163 -28.45 -3.11 -11.97
CA LEU A 163 -29.26 -3.98 -12.83
C LEU A 163 -30.06 -4.92 -11.93
#